data_AF-A0A7S6C6U3-F1
#
_entry.id   AF-A0A7S6C6U3-F1
#
_cell.length_a   1.000
_cell.length_b   1.000
_cell.length_c   1.000
_cell.angle_alpha   90.00
_cell.angle_beta   90.00
_cell.angle_gamma   90.00
#
_symmetry.space_group_name_H-M   'P 1'
#
loop_
_entity.id
_entity.type
_entity.pdbx_description
1 polymer ?
#
loop_
_entity_poly.entity_id
_entity_poly.type
_entity_poly.pdbx_seq_one_letter_code
_entity_poly.pdbx_strand_id
1 'polypeptide(L)'
;MSIKSARLEALAAEHAEIQRQRNIAISLPLVGAAIPFVPLPLTVAIAAGCAIWSLLLDRKEAEASTTDIWDAGYIEAPIPDCDFRRSTFLGKAIPWTEWKDRVDAITSTKGIATADDIRRELIDTYPSMIPFMLSDDIMTRHVALLAATGTGKTELLLAIIQQQIKKGSSRSLGEERVDSQGSR
;
A
#
# COMPACT_ATOMS: atom_id res chain seq x y z
N MET A 1 -7.08 -17.19 7.24
CA MET A 1 -5.79 -17.08 6.55
C MET A 1 -5.42 -15.60 6.53
N SER A 2 -4.26 -15.20 7.08
CA SER A 2 -3.80 -13.81 6.98
C SER A 2 -3.09 -13.63 5.65
N ILE A 3 -3.55 -12.70 4.82
CA ILE A 3 -2.83 -12.32 3.60
C ILE A 3 -1.59 -11.56 4.05
N LYS A 4 -0.43 -12.23 4.04
CA LYS A 4 0.85 -11.54 4.17
C LYS A 4 1.06 -10.79 2.87
N SER A 5 1.38 -9.50 2.95
CA SER A 5 1.60 -8.72 1.73
C SER A 5 2.77 -9.33 0.94
N ALA A 6 2.60 -9.50 -0.37
CA ALA A 6 3.63 -10.04 -1.24
C ALA A 6 4.96 -9.27 -1.14
N ARG A 7 4.90 -7.99 -0.75
CA ARG A 7 6.07 -7.15 -0.47
C ARG A 7 6.77 -7.52 0.85
N LEU A 8 6.04 -7.89 1.91
CA LEU A 8 6.64 -8.38 3.16
C LEU A 8 7.35 -9.73 2.94
N GLU A 9 6.81 -10.58 2.07
CA GLU A 9 7.48 -11.83 1.67
C GLU A 9 8.74 -11.55 0.84
N ALA A 10 8.69 -10.59 -0.09
CA ALA A 10 9.87 -10.14 -0.84
C ALA A 10 10.96 -9.55 0.07
N LEU A 11 10.58 -8.71 1.03
CA LEU A 11 11.50 -8.16 2.04
C LEU A 11 12.10 -9.25 2.92
N ALA A 12 11.29 -10.22 3.35
CA ALA A 12 11.79 -11.36 4.13
C ALA A 12 12.80 -12.21 3.33
N ALA A 13 12.56 -12.41 2.03
CA ALA A 13 13.48 -13.11 1.14
C ALA A 13 14.78 -12.32 0.92
N GLU A 14 14.68 -10.99 0.77
CA GLU A 14 15.85 -10.11 0.63
C GLU A 14 16.70 -10.10 1.91
N HIS A 15 16.07 -9.99 3.09
CA HIS A 15 16.76 -10.12 4.38
C HIS A 15 17.44 -11.48 4.54
N ALA A 16 16.80 -12.57 4.11
CA ALA A 16 17.39 -13.91 4.18
C ALA A 16 18.63 -14.03 3.27
N GLU A 17 18.61 -13.42 2.08
CA GLU A 17 19.74 -13.42 1.16
C GLU A 17 20.90 -12.56 1.69
N ILE A 18 20.62 -11.39 2.27
CA ILE A 18 21.64 -10.55 2.92
C ILE A 18 22.28 -11.30 4.10
N GLN A 19 21.49 -11.99 4.93
CA GLN A 19 22.01 -12.82 6.02
C GLN A 19 22.90 -13.96 5.52
N ARG A 20 22.52 -14.59 4.40
CA ARG A 20 23.33 -15.64 3.77
C ARG A 20 24.68 -15.09 3.30
N GLN A 21 24.68 -13.94 2.64
CA GLN A 21 25.91 -13.26 2.20
C GLN A 21 26.80 -12.86 3.37
N ARG A 22 26.21 -12.40 4.48
CA ARG A 22 26.94 -12.08 5.72
C ARG A 22 27.61 -13.32 6.33
N ASN A 23 26.89 -14.44 6.39
CA ASN A 23 27.45 -15.69 6.91
C ASN A 23 28.61 -16.19 6.04
N ILE A 24 28.54 -16.02 4.71
CA ILE A 24 29.64 -16.33 3.79
C ILE A 24 30.82 -15.39 4.03
N ALA A 25 30.58 -14.08 4.14
CA ALA A 25 31.64 -13.09 4.38
C ALA A 25 32.39 -13.33 5.70
N ILE A 26 31.71 -13.79 6.75
CA ILE A 26 32.33 -14.12 8.06
C ILE A 26 33.06 -15.47 8.03
N SER A 27 32.51 -16.47 7.34
CA SER A 27 33.07 -17.84 7.35
C SER A 27 34.26 -18.02 6.40
N LEU A 28 34.31 -17.28 5.29
CA LEU A 28 35.33 -17.44 4.26
C LEU A 28 36.77 -17.13 4.76
N PRO A 29 37.01 -16.08 5.57
CA PRO A 29 38.32 -15.86 6.19
C PRO A 29 38.72 -16.95 7.20
N LEU A 30 37.75 -17.52 7.94
CA LEU A 30 38.00 -18.58 8.93
C LEU A 30 38.43 -19.89 8.24
N VAL A 31 37.80 -20.23 7.12
CA VAL A 31 38.19 -21.40 6.31
C VAL A 31 39.57 -21.16 5.67
N GLY A 32 39.84 -19.97 5.16
CA GLY A 32 41.14 -19.60 4.58
C GLY A 32 42.29 -19.65 5.60
N ALA A 33 42.03 -19.32 6.86
CA ALA A 33 43.00 -19.39 7.95
C ALA A 33 43.25 -20.83 8.44
N ALA A 34 42.32 -21.76 8.19
CA ALA A 34 42.42 -23.16 8.60
C ALA A 34 43.21 -24.03 7.60
N ILE A 35 43.53 -23.52 6.40
CA ILE A 35 44.30 -24.26 5.41
C ILE A 35 45.79 -24.13 5.74
N PRO A 36 46.49 -25.23 6.06
CA PRO A 36 47.94 -25.19 6.24
C PRO A 36 48.59 -24.81 4.90
N PHE A 37 49.64 -23.97 4.94
CA PHE A 37 50.45 -23.52 3.80
C PHE A 37 49.92 -22.35 2.95
N VAL A 38 48.88 -21.62 3.37
CA VAL A 38 48.51 -20.36 2.69
C VAL A 38 49.47 -19.22 3.11
N PRO A 39 49.99 -18.42 2.16
CA PRO A 39 50.80 -17.26 2.49
C PRO A 39 50.02 -16.27 3.38
N LEU A 40 50.62 -15.89 4.50
CA LEU A 40 50.10 -14.91 5.45
C LEU A 40 49.63 -13.57 4.81
N PRO A 41 50.29 -12.99 3.79
CA PRO A 41 49.76 -11.78 3.14
C PRO A 41 48.43 -12.03 2.39
N LEU A 42 48.22 -13.25 1.88
CA LEU A 42 47.02 -13.60 1.12
C LEU A 42 45.81 -13.79 2.04
N THR A 43 46.00 -14.39 3.22
CA THR A 43 44.93 -14.51 4.23
C THR A 43 44.51 -13.14 4.78
N VAL A 44 45.47 -12.24 5.02
CA VAL A 44 45.20 -10.87 5.47
C VAL A 44 44.45 -10.06 4.41
N ALA A 45 44.82 -10.20 3.13
CA ALA A 45 44.13 -9.52 2.03
C ALA A 45 42.67 -9.99 1.87
N ILE A 46 42.42 -11.30 2.00
CA ILE A 46 41.06 -11.87 1.96
C ILE A 46 40.23 -11.40 3.16
N ALA A 47 40.83 -11.38 4.37
CA ALA A 47 40.14 -10.87 5.56
C ALA A 47 39.76 -9.39 5.43
N ALA A 48 40.66 -8.56 4.88
CA ALA A 48 40.38 -7.15 4.61
C ALA A 48 39.26 -6.97 3.57
N GLY A 49 39.26 -7.77 2.49
CA GLY A 49 38.20 -7.75 1.49
C GLY A 49 36.84 -8.15 2.06
N CYS A 50 36.79 -9.20 2.89
CA CYS A 50 35.57 -9.62 3.58
C CYS A 50 35.05 -8.58 4.57
N ALA A 51 35.94 -7.86 5.27
CA ALA A 51 35.55 -6.77 6.18
C ALA A 51 34.97 -5.55 5.43
N ILE A 52 35.51 -5.21 4.26
CA ILE A 52 34.94 -4.15 3.42
C ILE A 52 33.57 -4.58 2.88
N TRP A 53 33.44 -5.84 2.46
CA TRP A 53 32.17 -6.38 1.99
C TRP A 53 31.11 -6.40 3.11
N SER A 54 31.46 -6.79 4.34
CA SER A 54 30.51 -6.73 5.46
C SER A 54 30.00 -5.31 5.71
N LEU A 55 30.87 -4.29 5.63
CA LEU A 55 30.45 -2.89 5.76
C LEU A 55 29.49 -2.44 4.63
N LEU A 56 29.64 -2.98 3.42
CA LEU A 56 28.70 -2.72 2.32
C LEU A 56 27.36 -3.43 2.52
N LEU A 57 27.36 -4.63 3.10
CA LEU A 57 26.13 -5.35 3.44
C LEU A 57 25.36 -4.64 4.56
N ASP A 58 26.05 -4.14 5.58
CA ASP A 58 25.43 -3.37 6.68
C ASP A 58 24.75 -2.10 6.17
N ARG A 59 25.36 -1.42 5.18
CA ARG A 59 24.73 -0.27 4.50
C ARG A 59 23.48 -0.67 3.73
N LYS A 60 23.51 -1.77 2.98
CA LYS A 60 22.35 -2.28 2.25
C LYS A 60 21.22 -2.70 3.20
N GLU A 61 21.55 -3.30 4.34
CA GLU A 61 20.56 -3.67 5.36
C GLU A 61 19.91 -2.41 5.98
N ALA A 62 20.69 -1.36 6.24
CA ALA A 62 20.17 -0.09 6.73
C ALA A 62 19.24 0.59 5.70
N GLU A 63 19.61 0.60 4.42
CA GLU A 63 18.80 1.17 3.33
C GLU A 63 17.53 0.35 3.05
N ALA A 64 17.58 -0.98 3.14
CA ALA A 64 16.41 -1.84 3.04
C ALA A 64 15.45 -1.67 4.24
N SER A 65 15.99 -1.35 5.43
CA SER A 65 15.19 -1.12 6.64
C SER A 65 14.49 0.25 6.68
N THR A 66 14.97 1.23 5.91
CA THR A 66 14.25 2.49 5.71
C THR A 66 13.01 2.23 4.86
N THR A 67 11.91 1.93 5.54
CA THR A 67 10.59 1.82 4.93
C THR A 67 10.28 3.06 4.12
N ASP A 68 9.93 2.90 2.84
CA ASP A 68 9.24 3.93 2.07
C ASP A 68 8.07 4.44 2.92
N ILE A 69 8.04 5.75 3.17
CA ILE A 69 7.11 6.45 4.07
C ILE A 69 5.63 6.15 3.71
N TRP A 70 5.39 5.63 2.52
CA TRP A 70 4.07 5.33 1.98
C TRP A 70 3.46 4.03 2.55
N ASP A 71 4.27 3.08 3.04
CA ASP A 71 3.78 1.73 3.38
C ASP A 71 3.59 1.46 4.88
N ALA A 72 4.15 2.31 5.77
CA ALA A 72 4.00 2.15 7.21
C ALA A 72 2.57 2.43 7.74
N GLY A 73 1.67 2.91 6.87
CA GLY A 73 0.33 3.41 7.26
C GLY A 73 -0.85 2.52 6.90
N TYR A 74 -0.70 1.50 6.04
CA TYR A 74 -1.81 0.65 5.64
C TYR A 74 -2.05 -0.45 6.68
N ILE A 75 -2.72 -0.08 7.75
CA ILE A 75 -3.25 -1.00 8.75
C ILE A 75 -4.68 -1.33 8.34
N GLU A 76 -5.01 -2.61 8.22
CA GLU A 76 -6.39 -3.06 8.19
C GLU A 76 -7.01 -2.76 9.56
N ALA A 77 -7.59 -1.56 9.69
CA ALA A 77 -8.31 -1.16 10.88
C ALA A 77 -9.76 -1.64 10.77
N PRO A 78 -10.34 -2.17 11.86
CA PRO A 78 -11.77 -2.44 11.89
C PRO A 78 -12.54 -1.14 11.62
N ILE A 79 -13.54 -1.20 10.75
CA ILE A 79 -14.45 -0.08 10.50
C ILE A 79 -15.27 0.12 11.78
N PRO A 80 -15.18 1.27 12.47
CA PRO A 80 -15.94 1.51 13.68
C PRO A 80 -17.44 1.58 13.38
N ASP A 81 -18.27 1.25 14.37
CA ASP A 81 -19.73 1.35 14.23
C ASP A 81 -20.15 2.78 13.84
N CYS A 82 -21.06 2.85 12.87
CA CYS A 82 -21.50 4.10 12.26
C CYS A 82 -22.44 4.89 13.20
N ASP A 83 -21.95 5.98 13.81
CA ASP A 83 -22.81 7.00 14.44
C ASP A 83 -23.19 8.08 13.42
N PHE A 84 -24.44 8.06 12.96
CA PHE A 84 -24.98 9.02 11.98
C PHE A 84 -24.77 10.49 12.38
N ARG A 85 -24.68 10.80 13.68
CA ARG A 85 -24.51 12.17 14.16
C ARG A 85 -23.07 12.68 14.06
N ARG A 86 -22.08 11.78 14.12
CA ARG A 86 -20.64 12.10 14.22
C ARG A 86 -19.81 11.60 13.05
N SER A 87 -20.47 11.06 12.02
CA SER A 87 -19.80 10.48 10.87
C SER A 87 -20.42 10.94 9.56
N THR A 88 -19.58 11.11 8.54
CA THR A 88 -19.93 11.59 7.21
C THR A 88 -19.89 10.43 6.24
N PHE A 89 -20.99 10.19 5.52
CA PHE A 89 -21.13 9.06 4.63
C PHE A 89 -20.36 9.29 3.32
N LEU A 90 -19.39 8.41 3.04
CA LEU A 90 -18.51 8.50 1.87
C LEU A 90 -18.83 7.47 0.78
N GLY A 91 -19.79 6.58 1.02
CA GLY A 91 -20.21 5.57 0.06
C GLY A 91 -20.37 4.21 0.72
N LYS A 92 -20.22 3.16 -0.07
CA LYS A 92 -20.21 1.79 0.44
C LYS A 92 -18.87 1.14 0.13
N ALA A 93 -18.44 0.26 1.03
CA ALA A 93 -17.20 -0.48 0.93
C ALA A 93 -17.48 -1.99 1.01
N ILE A 94 -16.59 -2.76 0.42
CA ILE A 94 -16.53 -4.21 0.51
C ILE A 94 -15.10 -4.59 0.90
N PRO A 95 -14.88 -5.61 1.74
CA PRO A 95 -13.55 -6.14 1.99
C PRO A 95 -12.85 -6.50 0.68
N TRP A 96 -11.57 -6.15 0.55
CA TRP A 96 -10.80 -6.37 -0.67
C TRP A 96 -10.78 -7.85 -1.08
N THR A 97 -10.71 -8.77 -0.12
CA THR A 97 -10.72 -10.21 -0.37
C THR A 97 -12.01 -10.66 -1.03
N GLU A 98 -13.16 -10.22 -0.52
CA GLU A 98 -14.46 -10.56 -1.09
C GLU A 98 -14.63 -9.97 -2.51
N TRP A 99 -14.14 -8.75 -2.73
CA TRP A 99 -14.14 -8.15 -4.05
C TRP A 99 -13.25 -8.91 -5.04
N LYS A 100 -12.04 -9.28 -4.60
CA LYS A 100 -11.10 -10.05 -5.42
C LYS A 100 -11.68 -11.41 -5.81
N ASP A 101 -12.26 -12.14 -4.87
CA ASP A 101 -12.86 -13.45 -5.12
C ASP A 101 -13.96 -13.38 -6.19
N ARG A 102 -14.73 -12.28 -6.22
CA ARG A 102 -15.75 -12.03 -7.26
C ARG A 102 -15.14 -11.77 -8.63
N VAL A 103 -14.09 -10.94 -8.71
CA VAL A 103 -13.40 -10.65 -9.97
C VAL A 103 -12.70 -11.91 -10.50
N ASP A 104 -12.12 -12.73 -9.62
CA ASP A 104 -11.51 -14.00 -9.97
C ASP A 104 -12.57 -15.02 -10.44
N ALA A 105 -13.78 -15.01 -9.88
CA ALA A 105 -14.91 -15.82 -10.37
C ALA A 105 -15.33 -15.44 -11.80
N ILE A 106 -15.35 -14.14 -12.14
CA ILE A 106 -15.60 -13.68 -13.52
C ILE A 106 -14.51 -14.17 -14.45
N THR A 107 -13.25 -14.01 -14.02
CA THR A 107 -12.07 -14.36 -14.81
C THR A 107 -12.00 -15.88 -15.05
N SER A 108 -12.31 -16.70 -14.05
CA SER A 108 -12.36 -18.15 -14.21
C SER A 108 -13.47 -18.61 -15.17
N THR A 109 -14.58 -17.88 -15.25
CA THR A 109 -15.71 -18.22 -16.13
C THR A 109 -15.48 -17.77 -17.58
N LYS A 110 -14.92 -16.58 -17.79
CA LYS A 110 -14.78 -15.94 -19.11
C LYS A 110 -13.35 -15.90 -19.66
N GLY A 111 -12.36 -16.31 -18.87
CA GLY A 111 -10.92 -16.21 -19.17
C GLY A 111 -10.35 -14.80 -18.94
N ILE A 112 -11.07 -13.75 -19.33
CA ILE A 112 -10.64 -12.34 -19.16
C ILE A 112 -11.82 -11.51 -18.64
N ALA A 113 -11.61 -10.77 -17.55
CA ALA A 113 -12.58 -9.81 -17.04
C ALA A 113 -12.54 -8.51 -17.86
N THR A 114 -13.68 -8.14 -18.46
CA THR A 114 -13.81 -6.85 -19.15
C THR A 114 -14.25 -5.74 -18.20
N ALA A 115 -14.07 -4.47 -18.59
CA ALA A 115 -14.53 -3.34 -17.79
C ALA A 115 -16.05 -3.34 -17.55
N ASP A 116 -16.84 -3.81 -18.52
CA ASP A 116 -18.30 -3.90 -18.38
C ASP A 116 -18.72 -5.03 -17.44
N ASP A 117 -17.98 -6.14 -17.43
CA ASP A 117 -18.20 -7.22 -16.45
C ASP A 117 -17.95 -6.74 -15.03
N ILE A 118 -16.86 -6.00 -14.82
CA ILE A 118 -16.52 -5.42 -13.52
C ILE A 118 -17.60 -4.43 -13.08
N ARG A 119 -18.10 -3.56 -13.99
CA ARG A 119 -19.20 -2.63 -13.66
C ARG A 119 -20.48 -3.36 -13.29
N ARG A 120 -20.83 -4.41 -14.02
CA ARG A 120 -22.04 -5.20 -13.73
C ARG A 120 -21.94 -5.88 -12.38
N GLU A 121 -20.82 -6.53 -12.09
CA GLU A 121 -20.59 -7.17 -10.79
C GLU A 121 -20.61 -6.15 -9.64
N LEU A 122 -20.07 -4.95 -9.87
CA LEU A 122 -20.11 -3.85 -8.91
C LEU A 122 -21.56 -3.44 -8.60
N ILE A 123 -22.42 -3.32 -9.63
CA ILE A 123 -23.84 -2.99 -9.48
C ILE A 123 -24.57 -4.10 -8.71
N ASP A 124 -24.32 -5.37 -9.07
CA ASP A 124 -24.95 -6.53 -8.44
C ASP A 124 -24.55 -6.68 -6.97
N THR A 125 -23.30 -6.31 -6.63
CA THR A 125 -22.76 -6.39 -5.27
C THR A 125 -23.13 -5.16 -4.42
N TYR A 126 -23.49 -4.03 -5.03
CA TYR A 126 -23.77 -2.77 -4.34
C TYR A 126 -24.78 -2.86 -3.18
N PRO A 127 -25.85 -3.70 -3.23
CA PRO A 127 -26.77 -3.88 -2.11
C PRO A 127 -26.11 -4.50 -0.87
N SER A 128 -25.18 -5.45 -1.06
CA SER A 128 -24.50 -6.17 0.03
C SER A 128 -23.31 -5.40 0.63
N MET A 129 -22.89 -4.30 0.01
CA MET A 129 -21.78 -3.50 0.51
C MET A 129 -22.14 -2.75 1.81
N ILE A 130 -21.15 -2.62 2.69
CA ILE A 130 -21.28 -1.99 3.99
C ILE A 130 -21.16 -0.47 3.83
N PRO A 131 -22.01 0.36 4.45
CA PRO A 131 -21.84 1.80 4.41
C PRO A 131 -20.50 2.20 5.05
N PHE A 132 -19.71 2.99 4.33
CA PHE A 132 -18.47 3.56 4.82
C PHE A 132 -18.70 5.01 5.24
N MET A 133 -18.44 5.29 6.52
CA MET A 133 -18.57 6.63 7.09
C MET A 133 -17.24 7.05 7.74
N LEU A 134 -16.83 8.29 7.48
CA LEU A 134 -15.65 8.88 8.12
C LEU A 134 -16.07 9.62 9.39
N SER A 135 -15.35 9.46 10.50
CA SER A 135 -15.64 10.26 11.69
C SER A 135 -15.33 11.74 11.43
N ASP A 136 -16.11 12.62 12.05
CA ASP A 136 -15.92 14.06 11.91
C ASP A 136 -14.56 14.50 12.50
N ASP A 137 -13.97 13.75 13.45
CA ASP A 137 -12.60 13.97 13.96
C ASP A 137 -11.55 13.81 12.86
N ILE A 138 -11.66 12.78 12.03
CA ILE A 138 -10.75 12.58 10.89
C ILE A 138 -10.97 13.66 9.83
N MET A 139 -12.22 14.08 9.60
CA MET A 139 -12.54 15.17 8.68
C MET A 139 -11.88 16.50 9.07
N THR A 140 -11.58 16.73 10.35
CA THR A 140 -10.88 17.96 10.80
C THR A 140 -9.42 18.02 10.36
N ARG A 141 -8.80 16.88 10.01
CA ARG A 141 -7.36 16.79 9.68
C ARG A 141 -7.01 17.17 8.24
N HIS A 142 -7.94 17.82 7.53
CA HIS A 142 -7.93 18.02 6.09
C HIS A 142 -8.00 16.70 5.30
N VAL A 143 -8.81 16.69 4.24
CA VAL A 143 -9.00 15.51 3.38
C VAL A 143 -8.58 15.88 1.96
N ALA A 144 -7.69 15.09 1.38
CA ALA A 144 -7.30 15.18 -0.02
C ALA A 144 -8.00 14.08 -0.83
N LEU A 145 -8.74 14.47 -1.87
CA LEU A 145 -9.40 13.53 -2.77
C LEU A 145 -8.61 13.40 -4.08
N LEU A 146 -7.99 12.24 -4.29
CA LEU A 146 -7.20 11.95 -5.48
C LEU A 146 -7.91 10.90 -6.33
N ALA A 147 -8.25 11.25 -7.57
CA ALA A 147 -8.78 10.31 -8.56
C ALA A 147 -8.54 10.85 -9.98
N ALA A 148 -8.80 10.05 -11.02
CA ALA A 148 -8.68 10.49 -12.42
C ALA A 148 -9.89 11.36 -12.85
N THR A 149 -9.80 12.02 -14.00
CA THR A 149 -10.96 12.73 -14.57
C THR A 149 -12.07 11.74 -14.95
N GLY A 150 -13.33 12.12 -14.76
CA GLY A 150 -14.48 11.26 -15.08
C GLY A 150 -14.82 10.17 -14.04
N THR A 151 -14.13 10.11 -12.91
CA THR A 151 -14.38 9.09 -11.85
C THR A 151 -15.36 9.54 -10.76
N GLY A 152 -16.10 10.63 -10.97
CA GLY A 152 -17.11 11.09 -10.01
C GLY A 152 -16.59 11.98 -8.87
N LYS A 153 -15.39 12.59 -9.00
CA LYS A 153 -14.79 13.40 -7.91
C LYS A 153 -15.67 14.57 -7.48
N THR A 154 -16.28 15.24 -8.46
CA THR A 154 -17.12 16.42 -8.22
C THR A 154 -18.41 16.02 -7.53
N GLU A 155 -19.01 14.91 -7.95
CA GLU A 155 -20.24 14.35 -7.40
C GLU A 155 -20.05 13.93 -5.94
N LEU A 156 -18.92 13.27 -5.64
CA LEU A 156 -18.56 12.90 -4.27
C LEU A 156 -18.35 14.14 -3.39
N LEU A 157 -17.67 15.17 -3.91
CA LEU A 157 -17.43 16.42 -3.19
C LEU A 157 -18.74 17.15 -2.88
N LEU A 158 -19.66 17.22 -3.85
CA LEU A 158 -21.00 17.79 -3.65
C LEU A 158 -21.82 16.99 -2.63
N ALA A 159 -21.74 15.65 -2.66
CA ALA A 159 -22.42 14.80 -1.68
C ALA A 159 -21.91 15.04 -0.25
N ILE A 160 -20.59 15.16 -0.06
CA ILE A 160 -19.98 15.50 1.23
C ILE A 160 -20.47 16.87 1.70
N ILE A 161 -20.51 17.87 0.82
CA ILE A 161 -20.99 19.22 1.17
C ILE A 161 -22.45 19.19 1.60
N GLN A 162 -23.33 18.53 0.85
CA GLN A 162 -24.74 18.44 1.20
C GLN A 162 -24.96 17.77 2.57
N GLN A 163 -24.17 16.76 2.90
CA GLN A 163 -24.22 16.13 4.22
C GLN A 163 -23.76 17.07 5.33
N GLN A 164 -22.69 17.83 5.11
CA GLN A 164 -22.18 18.80 6.07
C GLN A 164 -23.16 19.96 6.31
N ILE A 165 -23.84 20.44 5.26
CA ILE A 165 -24.91 21.45 5.37
C ILE A 165 -26.08 20.89 6.19
N LYS A 166 -26.51 19.65 5.93
CA LYS A 166 -27.59 19.00 6.71
C LYS A 166 -27.24 18.84 8.19
N LYS A 167 -25.95 18.75 8.53
CA LYS A 167 -25.46 18.74 9.92
C LYS A 167 -25.33 20.13 10.54
N GLY A 168 -25.57 21.21 9.80
CA GLY A 168 -25.45 22.59 10.28
C GLY A 168 -24.02 23.16 10.22
N SER A 169 -23.11 22.51 9.49
CA SER A 169 -21.74 22.98 9.30
C SER A 169 -21.65 24.01 8.17
N SER A 170 -20.89 25.09 8.38
CA SER A 170 -20.60 26.09 7.34
C SER A 170 -19.32 25.74 6.59
N ARG A 171 -19.32 25.88 5.26
CA ARG A 171 -18.14 25.61 4.43
C ARG A 171 -18.01 26.64 3.31
N SER A 172 -16.80 27.07 3.04
CA SER A 172 -16.43 27.85 1.87
C SER A 172 -15.98 26.92 0.74
N LEU A 173 -16.46 27.18 -0.48
CA LEU A 173 -16.05 26.48 -1.69
C LEU A 173 -15.32 27.48 -2.60
N GLY A 174 -14.07 27.20 -2.93
CA GLY A 174 -13.36 27.83 -4.04
C GLY A 174 -13.31 26.82 -5.17
N GLU A 175 -14.08 27.05 -6.23
CA GLU A 175 -14.06 26.20 -7.44
C GLU A 175 -13.31 26.94 -8.54
N GLU A 176 -12.22 26.34 -9.02
CA GLU A 176 -11.54 26.78 -10.24
C GLU A 176 -11.84 25.76 -11.32
N ARG A 177 -12.97 25.96 -12.00
CA ARG A 177 -13.30 25.23 -13.22
C ARG A 177 -13.05 26.19 -14.38
N VAL A 178 -11.93 26.02 -15.06
CA VAL A 178 -11.72 26.62 -16.39
C VAL A 178 -12.59 25.83 -17.36
N ASP A 179 -13.87 26.18 -17.44
CA ASP A 179 -14.73 25.75 -18.55
C ASP A 179 -14.25 26.49 -19.81
N SER A 180 -13.23 25.90 -20.43
CA SER A 180 -12.79 26.19 -21.80
C SER A 180 -13.93 25.89 -22.77
N GLN A 181 -14.46 26.96 -23.37
CA GLN A 181 -15.17 27.05 -24.65
C GLN A 181 -15.62 25.75 -25.35
N GLY A 182 -16.94 25.66 -25.57
CA GLY A 182 -17.59 24.81 -26.57
C GLY A 182 -19.11 24.97 -26.47
N SER A 183 -19.69 26.04 -27.02
CA SER A 183 -20.31 26.08 -28.36
C SER A 183 -21.52 25.15 -28.52
N ARG A 184 -22.71 25.78 -28.36
CA ARG A 184 -24.08 25.41 -28.77
C ARG A 184 -24.79 24.28 -28.04
#